data_AF-A0A831SS67-F1
#
_entry.id   AF-A0A831SS67-F1
#
_cell.length_a   1.000
_cell.length_b   1.000
_cell.length_c   1.000
_cell.angle_alpha   90.00
_cell.angle_beta   90.00
_cell.angle_gamma   90.00
#
_symmetry.space_group_name_H-M   'P 1'
#
loop_
_entity.id
_entity.type
_entity.pdbx_description
1 polymer ?
#
loop_
_entity_poly.entity_id
_entity_poly.type
_entity_poly.pdbx_seq_one_letter_code
_entity_poly.pdbx_strand_id
1 'polypeptide(L)'
;MDLFSSKRLISVILALLVVLNLALLGFLLWQNFYQPEKEVQQDRTSRKTFFQEELRLSDEQNRRFNALRKEHFRGSIPVFIHIAAQKKQLIDEAFKETPDVETINALAERIGKNQAILERRLAWHFHSLAAVCTPEQQDSLRTILESITIRPRITAKKITSEPADTTAAETTSAENPQ
;
A
#
# COMPACT_ATOMS: atom_id res chain seq x y z
N MET A 1 -1.75 -29.52 -51.68
CA MET A 1 -2.20 -30.56 -50.74
C MET A 1 -3.46 -30.04 -50.08
N ASP A 2 -4.62 -30.59 -50.47
CA ASP A 2 -5.93 -30.25 -49.89
C ASP A 2 -6.00 -30.78 -48.46
N LEU A 3 -5.44 -30.03 -47.52
CA LEU A 3 -5.27 -30.54 -46.15
C LEU A 3 -6.49 -30.31 -45.26
N PHE A 4 -7.55 -29.62 -45.71
CA PHE A 4 -8.44 -28.97 -44.77
C PHE A 4 -9.93 -28.99 -45.15
N SER A 5 -10.63 -30.06 -44.74
CA SER A 5 -12.09 -30.11 -44.70
C SER A 5 -12.58 -29.16 -43.59
N SER A 6 -13.12 -27.99 -43.93
CA SER A 6 -13.28 -26.82 -43.05
C SER A 6 -13.88 -27.13 -41.67
N LYS A 7 -14.87 -28.02 -41.60
CA LYS A 7 -15.52 -28.42 -40.33
C LYS A 7 -14.62 -29.28 -39.44
N ARG A 8 -13.90 -30.24 -40.02
CA ARG A 8 -12.96 -31.11 -39.29
C ARG A 8 -11.75 -30.30 -38.84
N LEU A 9 -11.34 -29.34 -39.65
CA LEU A 9 -10.19 -28.50 -39.38
C LEU A 9 -10.42 -27.50 -38.25
N ILE A 10 -11.58 -26.83 -38.29
CA ILE A 10 -12.03 -25.96 -37.20
C ILE A 10 -12.15 -26.77 -35.91
N SER A 11 -12.67 -28.00 -35.98
CA SER A 11 -12.74 -28.90 -34.83
C SER A 11 -11.35 -29.26 -34.28
N VAL A 12 -10.37 -29.55 -35.15
CA VAL A 12 -8.98 -29.84 -34.74
C VAL A 12 -8.31 -28.63 -34.11
N ILE A 13 -8.48 -27.43 -34.68
CA ILE A 13 -7.91 -26.19 -34.13
C ILE A 13 -8.57 -25.86 -32.78
N LEU A 14 -9.89 -26.02 -32.67
CA LEU A 14 -10.61 -25.80 -31.42
C LEU A 14 -10.19 -26.79 -30.34
N ALA A 15 -10.06 -28.08 -30.68
CA ALA A 15 -9.57 -29.10 -29.76
C ALA A 15 -8.13 -28.82 -29.31
N LEU A 16 -7.25 -28.41 -30.24
CA LEU A 16 -5.87 -28.03 -29.92
C LEU A 16 -5.82 -26.83 -28.97
N LEU A 17 -6.65 -25.81 -29.21
CA LEU A 17 -6.72 -24.60 -28.40
C LEU A 17 -7.19 -24.92 -26.97
N VAL A 18 -8.19 -25.81 -26.83
CA VAL A 18 -8.69 -26.26 -25.52
C VAL A 18 -7.60 -27.03 -24.78
N VAL A 19 -6.94 -27.99 -25.43
CA VAL A 19 -5.85 -28.78 -24.82
C VAL A 19 -4.70 -27.87 -24.38
N LEU A 20 -4.32 -26.88 -25.19
CA LEU A 20 -3.28 -25.93 -24.85
C LEU A 20 -3.66 -25.09 -23.62
N ASN A 21 -4.89 -24.55 -23.58
CA ASN A 21 -5.36 -23.79 -22.41
C ASN A 21 -5.40 -24.65 -21.14
N LEU A 22 -5.83 -25.92 -21.23
CA LEU A 22 -5.81 -26.87 -20.11
C LEU A 22 -4.38 -27.19 -19.66
N ALA A 23 -3.42 -27.30 -20.58
CA ALA A 23 -2.02 -27.50 -20.26
C ALA A 23 -1.43 -26.29 -19.53
N LEU A 24 -1.73 -25.06 -19.96
CA LEU A 24 -1.31 -23.84 -19.25
C LEU A 24 -1.92 -23.75 -17.85
N LEU A 25 -3.23 -23.99 -17.72
CA LEU A 25 -3.90 -24.02 -16.42
C LEU A 25 -3.34 -25.11 -15.52
N GLY A 26 -3.14 -26.32 -16.04
CA GLY A 26 -2.53 -27.43 -15.33
C GLY A 26 -1.11 -27.11 -14.88
N PHE A 27 -0.29 -26.49 -15.73
CA PHE A 27 1.06 -26.06 -15.41
C PHE A 27 1.08 -24.97 -14.33
N LEU A 28 0.17 -24.01 -14.40
CA LEU A 28 0.06 -22.91 -13.44
C LEU A 28 -0.44 -23.41 -12.08
N LEU A 29 -1.41 -24.33 -12.07
CA LEU A 29 -1.87 -25.02 -10.86
C LEU A 29 -0.76 -25.92 -10.30
N TRP A 30 -0.02 -26.65 -11.13
CA TRP A 30 1.13 -27.44 -10.69
C TRP A 30 2.19 -26.53 -10.06
N GLN A 31 2.54 -25.40 -10.68
CA GLN A 31 3.50 -24.46 -10.12
C GLN A 31 3.02 -23.85 -8.80
N ASN A 32 1.71 -23.66 -8.63
CA ASN A 32 1.11 -23.12 -7.41
C ASN A 32 1.03 -24.16 -6.28
N PHE A 33 0.69 -25.42 -6.58
CA PHE A 33 0.51 -26.48 -5.59
C PHE A 33 1.78 -27.31 -5.31
N TYR A 34 2.72 -27.40 -6.26
CA TYR A 34 4.05 -27.99 -6.09
C TYR A 34 5.13 -26.91 -5.91
N GLN A 35 4.88 -25.92 -5.05
CA GLN A 35 5.99 -25.38 -4.30
C GLN A 35 6.32 -26.42 -3.23
N PRO A 36 7.39 -27.25 -3.36
CA PRO A 36 7.93 -27.86 -2.15
C PRO A 36 8.17 -26.69 -1.19
N GLU A 37 7.88 -26.88 0.10
CA GLU A 37 8.28 -25.93 1.13
C GLU A 37 9.78 -25.72 0.95
N LYS A 38 10.12 -24.68 0.19
CA LYS A 38 11.48 -24.28 -0.03
C LYS A 38 11.83 -23.78 1.34
N GLU A 39 12.51 -24.62 2.13
CA GLU A 39 13.47 -24.13 3.08
C GLU A 39 14.19 -23.02 2.35
N VAL A 40 13.91 -21.79 2.77
CA VAL A 40 14.47 -20.60 2.18
C VAL A 40 15.95 -20.67 2.55
N GLN A 41 16.71 -21.43 1.77
CA GLN A 41 18.10 -21.11 1.51
C GLN A 41 18.03 -19.76 0.82
N GLN A 42 18.01 -18.75 1.68
CA GLN A 42 18.09 -17.34 1.38
C GLN A 42 19.37 -17.17 0.59
N ASP A 43 19.24 -17.27 -0.73
CA ASP A 43 20.33 -17.00 -1.64
C ASP A 43 20.80 -15.58 -1.34
N ARG A 44 22.05 -15.52 -0.89
CA ARG A 44 22.68 -14.41 -0.19
C ARG A 44 23.15 -13.34 -1.17
N THR A 45 22.33 -13.01 -2.16
CA THR A 45 22.46 -11.73 -2.88
C THR A 45 21.55 -10.73 -2.19
N SER A 46 22.06 -10.33 -1.04
CA SER A 46 21.55 -9.36 -0.08
C SER A 46 21.07 -8.09 -0.77
N ARG A 47 19.79 -8.04 -1.15
CA ARG A 47 19.09 -6.77 -1.21
C ARG A 47 18.95 -6.35 0.25
N LYS A 48 20.02 -5.75 0.78
CA LYS A 48 20.03 -5.28 2.15
C LYS A 48 18.79 -4.40 2.29
N THR A 49 17.96 -4.69 3.27
CA THR A 49 16.80 -3.83 3.51
C THR A 49 17.33 -2.42 3.79
N PHE A 50 16.59 -1.37 3.42
CA PHE A 50 17.00 0.02 3.64
C PHE A 50 17.59 0.26 5.04
N PHE A 51 16.99 -0.38 6.06
CA PHE A 51 17.47 -0.35 7.44
C PHE A 51 18.83 -1.05 7.68
N GLN A 52 19.15 -2.13 6.95
CA GLN A 52 20.42 -2.85 7.11
C GLN A 52 21.62 -2.05 6.61
N GLU A 53 21.46 -1.28 5.53
CA GLU A 53 22.53 -0.42 5.01
C GLU A 53 22.76 0.78 5.91
N GLU A 54 21.68 1.43 6.35
CA GLU A 54 21.75 2.68 7.11
C GLU A 54 22.20 2.47 8.57
N LEU A 55 21.75 1.38 9.22
CA LEU A 55 22.06 1.12 10.64
C LEU A 55 23.29 0.23 10.87
N ARG A 56 23.92 -0.30 9.81
CA ARG A 56 25.05 -1.23 9.88
C ARG A 56 24.80 -2.38 10.89
N LEU A 57 23.61 -2.97 10.83
CA LEU A 57 23.19 -4.02 11.76
C LEU A 57 24.08 -5.27 11.63
N SER A 58 24.35 -5.94 12.75
CA SER A 58 24.97 -7.27 12.74
C SER A 58 24.05 -8.31 12.10
N ASP A 59 24.60 -9.44 11.66
CA ASP A 59 23.79 -10.51 11.06
C ASP A 59 22.72 -11.05 12.03
N GLU A 60 23.02 -11.08 13.32
CA GLU A 60 22.06 -11.50 14.36
C GLU A 60 20.95 -10.47 14.56
N GLN A 61 21.31 -9.19 14.69
CA GLN A 61 20.34 -8.10 14.78
C GLN A 61 19.44 -8.08 13.55
N ASN A 62 20.01 -8.31 12.37
CA ASN A 62 19.26 -8.35 11.13
C ASN A 62 18.22 -9.48 11.08
N ARG A 63 18.55 -10.68 11.57
CA ARG A 63 17.58 -11.77 11.70
C ARG A 63 16.42 -11.38 12.62
N ARG A 64 16.72 -10.76 13.77
CA ARG A 64 15.71 -10.28 14.72
C ARG A 64 14.83 -9.18 14.12
N PHE A 65 15.41 -8.21 13.41
CA PHE A 65 14.70 -7.16 12.68
C PHE A 65 13.72 -7.75 11.65
N ASN A 66 14.16 -8.72 10.87
CA ASN A 66 13.30 -9.38 9.88
C ASN A 66 12.17 -10.16 10.53
N ALA A 67 12.41 -10.81 11.67
CA ALA A 67 11.37 -11.50 12.43
C ALA A 67 10.32 -10.51 12.96
N LEU A 68 10.76 -9.43 13.62
CA LEU A 68 9.88 -8.37 14.12
C LEU A 68 9.05 -7.71 13.01
N ARG A 69 9.65 -7.48 11.84
CA ARG A 69 8.95 -6.95 10.66
C ARG A 69 7.85 -7.91 10.19
N LYS A 70 8.16 -9.20 10.07
CA LYS A 70 7.19 -10.23 9.66
C LYS A 70 6.04 -10.32 10.65
N GLU A 71 6.33 -10.28 11.95
CA GLU A 71 5.33 -10.31 13.01
C GLU A 71 4.40 -9.08 12.95
N HIS A 72 4.97 -7.88 12.87
CA HIS A 72 4.20 -6.65 12.73
C HIS A 72 3.29 -6.70 11.49
N PHE A 73 3.83 -7.11 10.35
CA PHE A 73 3.04 -7.21 9.13
C PHE A 73 1.91 -8.23 9.27
N ARG A 74 2.19 -9.45 9.75
CA ARG A 74 1.18 -10.50 9.96
C ARG A 74 0.07 -10.04 10.91
N GLY A 75 0.42 -9.32 11.96
CA GLY A 75 -0.55 -8.77 12.91
C GLY A 75 -1.41 -7.63 12.34
N SER A 76 -0.88 -6.85 11.40
CA SER A 76 -1.56 -5.68 10.83
C SER A 76 -2.43 -5.99 9.62
N ILE A 77 -2.12 -7.02 8.83
CA ILE A 77 -2.92 -7.49 7.68
C ILE A 77 -4.43 -7.57 7.98
N PRO A 78 -4.90 -8.27 9.03
CA PRO A 78 -6.35 -8.41 9.26
C PRO A 78 -7.01 -7.05 9.48
N VAL A 79 -6.35 -6.14 10.20
CA VAL A 79 -6.87 -4.78 10.46
C VAL A 79 -6.95 -3.97 9.16
N PHE A 80 -5.97 -4.09 8.26
CA PHE A 80 -6.04 -3.47 6.94
C PHE A 80 -7.19 -4.01 6.09
N ILE A 81 -7.43 -5.34 6.12
CA ILE A 81 -8.56 -5.96 5.41
C ILE A 81 -9.88 -5.39 5.94
N HIS A 82 -10.03 -5.27 7.27
CA HIS A 82 -11.22 -4.67 7.87
C HIS A 82 -11.43 -3.22 7.45
N ILE A 83 -10.37 -2.39 7.46
CA ILE A 83 -10.45 -1.00 7.00
C ILE A 83 -10.85 -0.94 5.52
N ALA A 84 -10.28 -1.80 4.67
CA ALA A 84 -10.61 -1.84 3.25
C ALA A 84 -12.08 -2.23 3.01
N ALA A 85 -12.57 -3.23 3.74
CA ALA A 85 -13.97 -3.64 3.68
C ALA A 85 -14.92 -2.51 4.13
N GLN A 86 -14.59 -1.80 5.22
CA GLN A 86 -15.37 -0.67 5.72
C GLN A 86 -15.36 0.52 4.76
N LYS A 87 -14.21 0.80 4.12
CA LYS A 87 -14.12 1.82 3.07
C LYS A 87 -14.97 1.47 1.86
N LYS A 88 -15.02 0.20 1.47
CA LYS A 88 -15.92 -0.26 0.42
C LYS A 88 -17.39 -0.01 0.80
N GLN A 89 -17.78 -0.36 2.03
CA GLN A 89 -19.14 -0.10 2.52
C GLN A 89 -19.48 1.40 2.54
N LEU A 90 -18.52 2.27 2.89
CA LEU A 90 -18.71 3.73 2.81
C LEU A 90 -18.97 4.19 1.38
N ILE A 91 -18.21 3.66 0.42
CA ILE A 91 -18.42 3.95 -0.99
C ILE A 91 -19.83 3.49 -1.39
N ASP A 92 -20.19 2.24 -1.10
CA ASP A 92 -21.48 1.66 -1.44
C ASP A 92 -22.65 2.48 -0.84
N GLU A 93 -22.51 2.98 0.40
CA GLU A 93 -23.50 3.85 1.06
C GLU A 93 -23.61 5.24 0.41
N ALA A 94 -22.47 5.84 0.06
CA ALA A 94 -22.40 7.17 -0.54
C ALA A 94 -23.03 7.24 -1.94
N PHE A 95 -23.12 6.11 -2.65
CA PHE A 95 -23.70 6.01 -3.98
C PHE A 95 -25.19 5.62 -4.00
N LYS A 96 -25.85 5.49 -2.83
CA LYS A 96 -27.30 5.25 -2.77
C LYS A 96 -28.10 6.52 -3.10
N GLU A 97 -29.32 6.35 -3.62
CA GLU A 97 -30.25 7.46 -3.88
C GLU A 97 -30.59 8.25 -2.61
N THR A 98 -30.63 7.56 -1.46
CA THR A 98 -30.78 8.16 -0.13
C THR A 98 -29.71 7.60 0.80
N PRO A 99 -28.55 8.29 0.93
CA PRO A 99 -27.48 7.85 1.82
C PRO A 99 -27.92 7.92 3.28
N ASP A 100 -27.65 6.87 4.05
CA ASP A 100 -27.85 6.89 5.48
C ASP A 100 -26.63 7.49 6.21
N VAL A 101 -26.84 8.70 6.76
CA VAL A 101 -25.83 9.45 7.51
C VAL A 101 -25.39 8.71 8.78
N GLU A 102 -26.28 7.97 9.44
CA GLU A 102 -25.93 7.22 10.65
C GLU A 102 -24.98 6.07 10.32
N THR A 103 -25.28 5.33 9.25
CA THR A 103 -24.40 4.27 8.73
C THR A 103 -23.04 4.82 8.31
N ILE A 104 -22.98 5.97 7.63
CA ILE A 104 -21.71 6.63 7.26
C ILE A 104 -20.88 6.97 8.49
N ASN A 105 -21.49 7.59 9.52
CA ASN A 105 -20.81 7.97 10.75
C ASN A 105 -20.29 6.73 11.51
N ALA A 106 -21.10 5.69 11.61
CA ALA A 106 -20.71 4.44 12.26
C ALA A 106 -19.53 3.76 11.55
N LEU A 107 -19.54 3.72 10.21
CA LEU A 107 -18.44 3.17 9.42
C LEU A 107 -17.15 4.00 9.59
N ALA A 108 -17.25 5.33 9.57
CA ALA A 108 -16.13 6.23 9.80
C ALA A 108 -15.51 6.04 11.19
N GLU A 109 -16.34 5.93 12.24
CA GLU A 109 -15.86 5.69 13.60
C GLU A 109 -15.15 4.33 13.73
N ARG A 110 -15.69 3.29 13.09
CA ARG A 110 -15.07 1.96 13.06
C ARG A 110 -13.73 1.96 12.34
N ILE A 111 -13.61 2.69 11.22
CA ILE A 111 -12.32 2.89 10.55
C ILE A 111 -11.34 3.61 11.48
N GLY A 112 -11.78 4.67 12.17
CA GLY A 112 -10.97 5.39 13.15
C GLY A 112 -10.44 4.49 14.27
N LYS A 113 -11.30 3.62 14.83
CA LYS A 113 -10.91 2.61 15.85
C LYS A 113 -9.86 1.65 15.30
N ASN A 114 -10.03 1.16 14.08
CA ASN A 114 -9.07 0.27 13.43
C ASN A 114 -7.74 0.98 13.13
N GLN A 115 -7.77 2.24 12.72
CA GLN A 115 -6.56 3.04 12.53
C GLN A 115 -5.80 3.20 13.86
N ALA A 116 -6.50 3.50 14.95
CA ALA A 116 -5.89 3.59 16.27
C ALA A 116 -5.21 2.27 16.71
N ILE A 117 -5.78 1.12 16.36
CA ILE A 117 -5.16 -0.19 16.60
C ILE A 117 -3.85 -0.33 15.81
N LEU A 118 -3.83 0.09 14.54
CA LEU A 118 -2.62 0.07 13.72
C LEU A 118 -1.52 0.98 14.30
N GLU A 119 -1.86 2.22 14.70
CA GLU A 119 -0.89 3.14 15.29
C GLU A 119 -0.29 2.61 16.60
N ARG A 120 -1.11 1.99 17.46
CA ARG A 120 -0.60 1.34 18.68
C ARG A 120 0.36 0.20 18.35
N ARG A 121 0.01 -0.66 17.40
CA ARG A 121 0.88 -1.77 16.95
C ARG A 121 2.18 -1.27 16.33
N LEU A 122 2.12 -0.13 15.62
CA LEU A 122 3.30 0.51 15.04
C LEU A 122 4.23 1.05 16.14
N ALA A 123 3.68 1.72 17.15
CA ALA A 123 4.46 2.19 18.30
C ALA A 123 5.16 1.04 19.03
N TRP A 124 4.44 -0.07 19.28
CA TRP A 124 5.04 -1.28 19.86
C TRP A 124 6.12 -1.88 18.96
N HIS A 125 5.92 -1.90 17.64
CA HIS A 125 6.93 -2.38 16.71
C HIS A 125 8.20 -1.53 16.77
N PHE A 126 8.09 -0.20 16.79
CA PHE A 126 9.22 0.70 16.92
C PHE A 126 9.99 0.50 18.23
N HIS A 127 9.26 0.30 19.33
CA HIS A 127 9.87 -0.05 20.61
C HIS A 127 10.66 -1.36 20.53
N SER A 128 10.08 -2.41 19.94
CA SER A 128 10.77 -3.70 19.76
C SER A 128 12.00 -3.60 18.86
N LEU A 129 11.97 -2.75 17.82
CA LEU A 129 13.15 -2.50 16.98
C LEU A 129 14.25 -1.77 17.76
N ALA A 130 13.90 -0.75 18.54
CA ALA A 130 14.84 -0.01 19.36
C ALA A 130 15.55 -0.91 20.39
N ALA A 131 14.83 -1.89 20.97
CA ALA A 131 15.39 -2.85 21.92
C ALA A 131 16.46 -3.78 21.33
N VAL A 132 16.53 -3.92 20.00
CA VAL A 132 17.54 -4.74 19.32
C VAL A 132 18.78 -3.92 18.93
N CYS A 133 18.67 -2.59 18.93
CA CYS A 133 19.75 -1.66 18.58
C CYS A 133 20.64 -1.32 19.78
N THR A 134 21.92 -1.04 19.52
CA THR A 134 22.79 -0.37 20.50
C THR A 134 22.38 1.09 20.68
N PRO A 135 22.78 1.77 21.77
CA PRO A 135 22.47 3.19 21.98
C PRO A 135 22.84 4.07 20.79
N GLU A 136 23.99 3.84 20.16
CA GLU A 136 24.46 4.60 18.99
C GLU A 136 23.60 4.36 17.75
N GLN A 137 22.99 3.17 17.63
CA GLN A 137 22.10 2.81 16.52
C GLN A 137 20.67 3.34 16.72
N GLN A 138 20.25 3.62 17.95
CA GLN A 138 18.90 4.10 18.25
C GLN A 138 18.64 5.50 17.67
N ASP A 139 19.63 6.39 17.69
CA ASP A 139 19.51 7.74 17.12
C ASP A 139 19.33 7.72 15.59
N SER A 140 20.09 6.86 14.91
CA SER A 140 19.92 6.60 13.48
C SER A 140 18.56 6.00 13.18
N LEU A 141 18.10 5.03 14.01
CA LEU A 141 16.80 4.40 13.85
C LEU A 141 15.68 5.42 13.94
N ARG A 142 15.75 6.32 14.92
CA ARG A 142 14.76 7.39 15.13
C ARG A 142 14.66 8.30 13.90
N THR A 143 15.80 8.76 13.39
CA THR A 143 15.85 9.63 12.19
C THR A 143 15.20 8.95 10.99
N ILE A 144 15.48 7.67 10.78
CA ILE A 144 14.88 6.88 9.70
C ILE A 144 13.36 6.75 9.90
N LEU A 145 12.91 6.39 11.11
CA LEU A 145 11.49 6.24 11.42
C LEU A 145 10.70 7.53 11.22
N GLU A 146 11.26 8.67 11.64
CA GLU A 146 10.65 9.99 11.40
C GLU A 146 10.54 10.27 9.89
N SER A 147 11.59 9.98 9.13
CA SER A 147 11.61 10.19 7.66
C SER A 147 10.62 9.32 6.88
N ILE A 148 10.17 8.20 7.43
CA ILE A 148 9.25 7.26 6.79
C ILE A 148 7.81 7.55 7.23
N THR A 149 7.61 7.80 8.53
CA THR A 149 6.28 7.97 9.13
C THR A 149 5.71 9.38 8.90
N ILE A 150 6.56 10.41 8.93
CA ILE A 150 6.12 11.81 8.95
C ILE A 150 6.04 12.40 7.53
N ARG A 151 6.39 11.65 6.46
CA ARG A 151 6.41 12.21 5.08
C ARG A 151 5.09 12.94 4.79
N PRO A 152 5.09 14.29 4.75
CA PRO A 152 3.86 15.01 4.54
C PRO A 152 3.42 14.69 3.11
N ARG A 153 2.26 14.04 2.99
CA ARG A 153 1.64 13.76 1.68
C ARG A 153 1.28 15.06 0.94
N ILE A 154 1.30 16.18 1.64
CA ILE A 154 1.16 17.53 1.10
C ILE A 154 2.53 18.21 1.23
N THR A 155 3.31 18.26 0.16
CA THR A 155 4.39 19.22 0.06
C THR A 155 3.75 20.61 0.02
N ALA A 156 4.12 21.49 0.96
CA ALA A 156 3.61 22.85 1.13
C ALA A 156 3.71 23.75 -0.13
N LYS A 157 4.31 23.27 -1.21
CA LYS A 157 4.47 23.97 -2.50
C LYS A 157 3.16 24.21 -3.26
N LYS A 158 2.01 23.67 -2.82
CA LYS A 158 0.71 23.85 -3.48
C LYS A 158 -0.29 24.73 -2.72
N ILE A 159 0.14 25.46 -1.69
CA ILE A 159 -0.75 26.36 -0.91
C ILE A 159 -0.52 27.85 -1.27
N THR A 160 0.63 28.22 -1.84
CA THR A 160 0.86 29.56 -2.39
C THR A 160 0.59 29.58 -3.90
N SER A 161 -0.68 29.57 -4.28
CA SER A 161 -1.12 30.16 -5.56
C SER A 161 -2.44 30.87 -5.33
N GLU A 162 -2.40 31.91 -4.51
CA GLU A 162 -3.38 32.99 -4.53
C GLU A 162 -2.62 34.29 -4.31
N PRO A 163 -2.34 35.09 -5.35
CA PRO A 163 -2.12 36.49 -5.16
C PRO A 163 -3.50 37.14 -4.99
N ALA A 164 -3.76 37.60 -3.77
CA ALA A 164 -4.71 38.67 -3.53
C ALA A 164 -4.24 39.89 -4.31
N ASP A 165 -4.77 40.10 -5.52
CA ASP A 165 -4.55 41.34 -6.25
C ASP A 165 -5.56 42.39 -5.78
N THR A 166 -5.09 43.15 -4.78
CA THR A 166 -5.62 44.47 -4.45
C THR A 166 -5.23 45.41 -5.58
N THR A 167 -6.13 45.67 -6.52
CA THR A 167 -6.01 46.86 -7.38
C THR A 167 -7.03 47.90 -6.90
N ALA A 168 -6.62 48.67 -5.90
CA ALA A 168 -7.04 50.05 -5.78
C ALA A 168 -6.12 50.88 -6.68
N ALA A 169 -6.67 51.44 -7.76
CA ALA A 169 -6.04 52.52 -8.50
C ALA A 169 -7.10 53.59 -8.78
N GLU A 170 -6.83 54.73 -8.17
CA GLU A 170 -7.62 55.93 -8.01
C GLU A 170 -7.55 56.81 -9.27
N THR A 171 -8.67 57.49 -9.56
CA THR A 171 -8.78 58.84 -10.14
C THR A 171 -8.56 59.06 -11.65
N THR A 172 -9.58 59.61 -12.34
CA THR A 172 -9.50 60.89 -13.09
C THR A 172 -10.91 61.43 -13.40
N SER A 173 -11.23 62.53 -12.68
CA SER A 173 -11.88 63.79 -13.08
C SER A 173 -13.19 63.87 -13.89
N ALA A 174 -14.09 64.69 -13.32
CA ALA A 174 -15.01 65.67 -13.91
C ALA A 174 -16.12 65.11 -14.84
N GLU A 175 -17.39 65.48 -14.72
CA GLU A 175 -17.92 66.84 -14.73
C GLU A 175 -19.41 66.82 -14.36
N ASN A 176 -19.81 67.65 -13.40
CA ASN A 176 -21.19 68.09 -13.14
C ASN A 176 -21.41 69.34 -14.03
N PRO A 177 -22.62 69.66 -14.57
CA PRO A 177 -23.64 70.25 -13.72
C PRO A 177 -25.13 69.99 -14.09
N GLN A 178 -25.92 70.03 -13.02
CA GLN A 178 -27.36 70.35 -12.87
C GLN A 178 -28.35 69.17 -12.79
#